data_AF-A0AAD4KA67-F1
#
_entry.id   AF-A0AAD4KA67-F1
#
_cell.length_a   1.000
_cell.length_b   1.000
_cell.length_c   1.000
_cell.angle_alpha   90.00
_cell.angle_beta   90.00
_cell.angle_gamma   90.00
#
_symmetry.space_group_name_H-M   'P 1'
#
loop_
_entity.id
_entity.type
_entity.pdbx_description
1 polymer ?
#
loop_
_entity_poly.entity_id
_entity_poly.type
_entity_poly.pdbx_seq_one_letter_code
_entity_poly.pdbx_strand_id
1 'polypeptide(L)'
;MSGRRTKNQKTTWMLNSHSFFAQVIEDTFKEILDNSELKQFDDADKLALGNLHKLWMDKYKVGDRQPISNCDEGPQKPKRQRKGTAAPCKEFIQLDEYTDAMTLDDDCDVIYRICIPPLRSHWKCRAIDLKVKARICKNNLLEPLINWNLLDSIMELPLAEATSLLQSHVDEMLNSDSE
;
A
#
# COMPACT_ATOMS: atom_id res chain seq x y z
N MET A 1 -11.77 -42.74 23.11
CA MET A 1 -10.39 -42.20 23.20
C MET A 1 -9.80 -42.24 21.80
N SER A 2 -9.62 -41.10 21.13
CA SER A 2 -9.02 -41.04 19.80
C SER A 2 -7.94 -39.97 19.82
N GLY A 3 -6.68 -40.41 19.77
CA GLY A 3 -5.49 -39.58 19.86
C GLY A 3 -5.32 -38.72 18.61
N ARG A 4 -5.24 -37.40 18.81
CA ARG A 4 -4.80 -36.48 17.76
C ARG A 4 -3.30 -36.61 17.60
N ARG A 5 -2.86 -37.13 16.45
CA ARG A 5 -1.50 -36.99 15.95
C ARG A 5 -1.20 -35.49 15.78
N THR A 6 -0.37 -34.94 16.65
CA THR A 6 0.32 -33.67 16.46
C THR A 6 1.29 -33.84 15.29
N LYS A 7 0.90 -33.37 14.10
CA LYS A 7 1.85 -33.17 13.02
C LYS A 7 2.68 -31.95 13.41
N ASN A 8 3.90 -32.19 13.88
CA ASN A 8 4.96 -31.18 13.96
C ASN A 8 5.16 -30.59 12.56
N GLN A 9 4.47 -29.50 12.25
CA GLN A 9 4.75 -28.71 11.07
C GLN A 9 6.01 -27.91 11.36
N LYS A 10 7.10 -28.43 10.80
CA LYS A 10 8.41 -27.77 10.73
C LYS A 10 8.20 -26.44 10.04
N THR A 11 8.46 -25.35 10.75
CA THR A 11 8.46 -23.97 10.26
C THR A 11 9.44 -23.84 9.10
N THR A 12 8.96 -23.92 7.87
CA THR A 12 9.75 -23.58 6.68
C THR A 12 9.71 -22.07 6.53
N TRP A 13 10.51 -21.37 7.32
CA TRP A 13 10.89 -20.02 6.97
C TRP A 13 11.55 -20.01 5.59
N MET A 14 11.43 -18.91 4.85
CA MET A 14 12.41 -18.65 3.80
C MET A 14 13.76 -18.53 4.49
N LEU A 15 14.66 -19.49 4.24
CA LEU A 15 15.99 -19.57 4.88
C LEU A 15 16.72 -18.20 4.82
N ASN A 16 16.48 -17.46 3.75
CA ASN A 16 17.11 -16.18 3.43
C ASN A 16 16.60 -14.99 4.27
N SER A 17 15.41 -15.08 4.87
CA SER A 17 14.87 -13.99 5.71
C SER A 17 15.58 -13.90 7.07
N HIS A 18 16.15 -15.01 7.54
CA HIS A 18 16.92 -15.03 8.78
C HIS A 18 18.32 -14.44 8.64
N SER A 19 18.91 -14.51 7.45
CA SER A 19 20.26 -14.03 7.18
C SER A 19 20.31 -12.58 6.72
N PHE A 20 19.17 -11.98 6.30
CA PHE A 20 19.15 -10.63 5.72
C PHE A 20 19.82 -9.58 6.59
N PHE A 21 19.48 -9.51 7.88
CA PHE A 21 20.06 -8.47 8.76
C PHE A 21 21.54 -8.71 9.06
N ALA A 22 21.94 -9.96 9.24
CA ALA A 22 23.36 -10.29 9.39
C ALA A 22 24.14 -9.94 8.11
N GLN A 23 23.55 -10.22 6.95
CA GLN A 23 24.13 -9.91 5.64
C GLN A 23 24.26 -8.41 5.40
N VAL A 24 23.24 -7.61 5.75
CA VAL A 24 23.32 -6.14 5.65
C VAL A 24 24.44 -5.59 6.53
N ILE A 25 24.59 -6.10 7.75
CA ILE A 25 25.69 -5.68 8.64
C ILE A 25 27.03 -6.04 8.00
N GLU A 26 27.24 -7.29 7.60
CA GLU A 26 28.48 -7.75 6.97
C GLU A 26 28.81 -6.97 5.69
N ASP A 27 27.84 -6.74 4.82
CA ASP A 27 28.00 -5.99 3.57
C ASP A 27 28.41 -4.53 3.84
N THR A 28 27.80 -3.90 4.86
CA THR A 28 28.14 -2.53 5.26
C THR A 28 29.57 -2.43 5.77
N PHE A 29 30.01 -3.35 6.64
CA PHE A 29 31.38 -3.35 7.16
C PHE A 29 32.40 -3.66 6.07
N LYS A 30 32.06 -4.56 5.15
CA LYS A 30 32.92 -4.87 4.00
C LYS A 30 33.07 -3.68 3.07
N GLU A 31 31.99 -2.97 2.77
CA GLU A 31 32.04 -1.75 1.96
C GLU A 31 32.90 -0.68 2.62
N ILE A 32 32.80 -0.49 3.94
CA ILE A 32 33.64 0.46 4.70
C ILE A 32 35.12 0.06 4.64
N LEU A 33 35.44 -1.22 4.74
CA LEU A 33 36.83 -1.72 4.70
C LEU A 33 37.42 -1.71 3.28
N ASP A 34 36.62 -1.95 2.25
CA ASP A 34 37.05 -2.01 0.85
C ASP A 34 37.06 -0.62 0.19
N ASN A 35 36.43 0.40 0.80
CA ASN A 35 36.38 1.75 0.25
C ASN A 35 37.75 2.43 0.29
N SER A 36 38.34 2.57 -0.90
CA SER A 36 39.67 3.13 -1.12
C SER A 36 39.72 4.67 -1.08
N GLU A 37 38.60 5.35 -0.86
CA GLU A 37 38.54 6.76 -0.47
C GLU A 37 38.73 6.96 1.04
N LEU A 38 38.43 5.95 1.86
CA LEU A 38 38.74 5.90 3.29
C LEU A 38 40.20 5.46 3.54
N LYS A 39 41.11 6.01 2.72
CA LYS A 39 42.56 5.80 2.82
C LYS A 39 43.06 6.38 4.13
N GLN A 40 43.11 5.51 5.13
CA GLN A 40 43.91 5.52 6.38
C GLN A 40 43.04 5.17 7.58
N PHE A 41 42.47 3.96 7.60
CA PHE A 41 42.12 3.37 8.87
C PHE A 41 43.41 2.98 9.59
N ASP A 42 43.69 3.67 10.69
CA ASP A 42 44.74 3.25 11.62
C ASP A 42 44.36 1.90 12.26
N ASP A 43 45.32 1.20 12.84
CA ASP A 43 45.06 -0.08 13.49
C ASP A 43 44.10 0.08 14.69
N ALA A 44 44.08 1.27 15.31
CA ALA A 44 43.09 1.66 16.31
C ALA A 44 41.66 1.71 15.74
N ASP A 45 41.48 2.23 14.53
CA ASP A 45 40.17 2.32 13.90
C ASP A 45 39.65 0.96 13.47
N LYS A 46 40.53 0.07 13.00
CA LYS A 46 40.19 -1.33 12.70
C LYS A 46 39.73 -2.07 13.96
N LEU A 47 40.39 -1.83 15.09
CA LEU A 47 39.97 -2.35 16.39
C LEU A 47 38.62 -1.77 16.83
N ALA A 48 38.41 -0.47 16.64
CA ALA A 48 37.15 0.20 16.95
C ALA A 48 35.99 -0.34 16.08
N LEU A 49 36.22 -0.55 14.78
CA LEU A 49 35.28 -1.18 13.85
C LEU A 49 34.96 -2.62 14.26
N GLY A 50 35.97 -3.41 14.62
CA GLY A 50 35.77 -4.77 15.13
C GLY A 50 34.94 -4.80 16.42
N ASN A 51 35.13 -3.82 17.32
CA ASN A 51 34.34 -3.68 18.53
C ASN A 51 32.91 -3.20 18.23
N LEU A 52 32.74 -2.29 17.27
CA LEU A 52 31.43 -1.83 16.81
C LEU A 52 30.64 -2.97 16.19
N HIS A 53 31.26 -3.80 15.36
CA HIS A 53 30.62 -4.98 14.77
C HIS A 53 30.09 -5.93 15.85
N LYS A 54 30.93 -6.25 16.84
CA LYS A 54 30.53 -7.10 17.99
C LYS A 54 29.39 -6.48 18.78
N LEU A 55 29.48 -5.18 19.10
CA LEU A 55 28.43 -4.46 19.83
C LEU A 55 27.12 -4.40 19.06
N TRP A 56 27.17 -4.21 17.75
CA TRP A 56 25.98 -4.14 16.91
C TRP A 56 25.28 -5.51 16.85
N MET A 57 26.04 -6.59 16.64
CA MET A 57 25.51 -7.96 16.66
C MET A 57 24.91 -8.33 18.03
N ASP A 58 25.58 -7.96 19.13
CA ASP A 58 25.10 -8.20 20.49
C ASP A 58 23.84 -7.39 20.83
N LYS A 59 23.79 -6.11 20.45
CA LYS A 59 22.65 -5.22 20.70
C LYS A 59 21.43 -5.54 19.84
N TYR A 60 21.65 -5.98 18.61
CA TYR A 60 20.57 -6.28 17.69
C TYR A 60 19.74 -7.48 18.17
N LYS A 61 20.36 -8.43 18.90
CA LYS A 61 19.73 -9.66 19.40
C LYS A 61 18.83 -10.28 18.34
N VAL A 62 19.46 -10.88 17.32
CA VAL A 62 18.78 -11.46 16.14
C VAL A 62 17.58 -12.35 16.50
N GLY A 63 17.62 -13.00 17.68
CA GLY A 63 16.51 -13.79 18.21
C GLY A 63 15.26 -13.00 18.65
N ASP A 64 15.44 -11.79 19.20
CA ASP A 64 14.34 -10.99 19.78
C ASP A 64 13.63 -10.12 18.73
N ARG A 65 14.30 -9.82 17.62
CA ARG A 65 13.74 -9.08 16.48
C ARG A 65 13.25 -9.99 15.36
N GLN A 66 13.09 -11.29 15.64
CA GLN A 66 12.38 -12.18 14.74
C GLN A 66 11.00 -11.57 14.47
N PRO A 67 10.60 -11.37 13.21
CA PRO A 67 9.26 -10.92 12.93
C PRO A 67 8.30 -11.87 13.63
N ILE A 68 7.37 -11.32 14.42
CA ILE A 68 6.28 -12.10 15.01
C ILE A 68 5.65 -12.83 13.83
N SER A 69 5.66 -14.15 13.91
CA SER A 69 5.10 -15.00 12.89
C SER A 69 3.69 -14.52 12.58
N ASN A 70 3.49 -13.88 11.41
CA ASN A 70 2.24 -14.08 10.72
C ASN A 70 2.27 -15.54 10.28
N CYS A 71 1.93 -16.43 11.22
CA CYS A 71 1.06 -17.55 10.91
C CYS A 71 -0.30 -16.97 10.52
N ASP A 72 -0.31 -16.07 9.53
CA ASP A 72 -1.47 -15.95 8.69
C ASP A 72 -1.56 -17.32 8.06
N GLU A 73 -2.61 -18.02 8.45
CA GLU A 73 -3.22 -19.05 7.68
C GLU A 73 -3.05 -18.68 6.20
N GLY A 74 -2.02 -19.24 5.54
CA GLY A 74 -1.78 -18.99 4.13
C GLY A 74 -3.12 -19.17 3.43
N PRO A 75 -3.47 -18.28 2.47
CA PRO A 75 -4.84 -17.95 2.12
C PRO A 75 -5.74 -19.18 2.22
N GLN A 76 -6.67 -19.18 3.20
CA GLN A 76 -7.54 -20.33 3.46
C GLN A 76 -8.02 -20.85 2.11
N LYS A 77 -7.69 -22.11 1.78
CA LYS A 77 -8.14 -22.75 0.54
C LYS A 77 -9.62 -22.41 0.41
N PRO A 78 -10.07 -21.77 -0.68
CA PRO A 78 -11.44 -21.31 -0.78
C PRO A 78 -12.32 -22.50 -0.46
N LYS A 79 -13.08 -22.40 0.64
CA LYS A 79 -14.07 -23.43 0.99
C LYS A 79 -14.87 -23.60 -0.29
N ARG A 80 -14.86 -24.82 -0.86
CA ARG A 80 -15.65 -25.15 -2.05
C ARG A 80 -17.06 -24.65 -1.75
N GLN A 81 -17.42 -23.50 -2.31
CA GLN A 81 -18.78 -23.03 -2.25
C GLN A 81 -19.54 -24.14 -2.96
N ARG A 82 -20.46 -24.77 -2.23
CA ARG A 82 -21.51 -25.53 -2.90
C ARG A 82 -22.03 -24.59 -3.96
N LYS A 83 -22.14 -25.07 -5.21
CA LYS A 83 -22.74 -24.34 -6.33
C LYS A 83 -24.19 -24.00 -5.95
N GLY A 84 -24.37 -23.02 -5.08
CA GLY A 84 -25.54 -22.18 -5.09
C GLY A 84 -25.42 -21.43 -6.40
N THR A 85 -26.49 -21.45 -7.17
CA THR A 85 -26.70 -20.57 -8.31
C THR A 85 -26.61 -19.13 -7.78
N ALA A 86 -25.40 -18.62 -7.62
CA ALA A 86 -25.17 -17.21 -7.47
C ALA A 86 -25.69 -16.61 -8.78
N ALA A 87 -26.79 -15.87 -8.69
CA ALA A 87 -27.20 -15.00 -9.78
C ALA A 87 -25.95 -14.21 -10.16
N PRO A 88 -25.53 -14.21 -11.44
CA PRO A 88 -24.38 -13.42 -11.83
C PRO A 88 -24.75 -11.98 -11.47
N CYS A 89 -23.95 -11.35 -10.62
CA CYS A 89 -24.01 -9.92 -10.38
C CYS A 89 -23.59 -9.28 -11.71
N LYS A 90 -24.54 -9.17 -12.64
CA LYS A 90 -24.34 -8.58 -13.97
C LYS A 90 -24.54 -7.08 -13.84
N GLU A 91 -23.56 -6.44 -13.24
CA GLU A 91 -23.23 -5.07 -13.59
C GLU A 91 -21.71 -5.03 -13.76
N PHE A 92 -21.24 -5.69 -14.82
CA PHE A 92 -20.00 -5.25 -15.44
C PHE A 92 -20.30 -3.83 -15.93
N ILE A 93 -19.90 -2.84 -15.13
CA ILE A 93 -19.87 -1.44 -15.53
C ILE A 93 -19.13 -1.43 -16.87
N GLN A 94 -19.79 -0.95 -17.92
CA GLN A 94 -19.14 -0.66 -19.18
C GLN A 94 -17.90 0.17 -18.86
N LEU A 95 -16.70 -0.40 -19.04
CA LEU A 95 -15.50 0.41 -19.06
C LEU A 95 -15.59 1.18 -20.37
N ASP A 96 -16.03 2.43 -20.26
CA ASP A 96 -15.75 3.42 -21.28
C ASP A 96 -14.24 3.42 -21.55
N GLU A 97 -13.87 3.73 -22.79
CA GLU A 97 -12.49 3.65 -23.29
C GLU A 97 -11.55 4.44 -22.37
N TYR A 98 -10.73 3.72 -21.59
CA TYR A 98 -9.81 4.33 -20.63
C TYR A 98 -8.71 5.06 -21.40
N THR A 99 -8.68 6.38 -21.27
CA THR A 99 -7.65 7.22 -21.88
C THR A 99 -6.65 7.65 -20.81
N ASP A 100 -5.36 7.57 -21.13
CA ASP A 100 -4.31 8.09 -20.25
C ASP A 100 -4.39 9.62 -20.19
N ALA A 101 -4.68 10.17 -19.00
CA ALA A 101 -4.76 11.60 -18.75
C ALA A 101 -3.47 12.35 -19.13
N MET A 102 -2.30 11.70 -19.11
CA MET A 102 -1.03 12.32 -19.48
C MET A 102 -0.94 12.63 -20.99
N THR A 103 -1.73 11.96 -21.81
CA THR A 103 -1.75 12.14 -23.28
C THR A 103 -2.73 13.19 -23.77
N LEU A 104 -3.65 13.63 -22.90
CA LEU A 104 -4.68 14.61 -23.23
C LEU A 104 -4.16 16.03 -23.07
N ASP A 105 -4.75 16.99 -23.77
CA ASP A 105 -4.44 18.42 -23.56
C ASP A 105 -5.00 18.91 -22.22
N ASP A 106 -4.35 19.89 -21.61
CA ASP A 106 -4.62 20.33 -20.23
C ASP A 106 -6.07 20.83 -20.03
N ASP A 107 -6.63 21.46 -21.05
CA ASP A 107 -7.98 22.03 -21.05
C ASP A 107 -9.08 21.07 -21.52
N CYS A 108 -8.74 19.82 -21.87
CA CYS A 108 -9.73 18.81 -22.22
C CYS A 108 -10.58 18.43 -21.00
N ASP A 109 -11.90 18.37 -21.20
CA ASP A 109 -12.82 17.79 -20.22
C ASP A 109 -12.67 16.27 -20.22
N VAL A 110 -12.49 15.68 -19.04
CA VAL A 110 -12.40 14.25 -18.81
C VAL A 110 -13.38 13.80 -17.75
N ILE A 111 -13.86 12.57 -17.87
CA ILE A 111 -14.63 11.91 -16.82
C ILE A 111 -13.64 11.20 -15.89
N TYR A 112 -13.51 11.68 -14.67
CA TYR A 112 -12.67 11.09 -13.64
C TYR A 112 -13.53 10.27 -12.68
N ARG A 113 -13.36 8.95 -12.70
CA ARG A 113 -14.10 8.01 -11.86
C ARG A 113 -13.37 7.78 -10.54
N ILE A 114 -14.00 8.16 -9.44
CA ILE A 114 -13.55 7.88 -8.08
C ILE A 114 -14.27 6.64 -7.56
N CYS A 115 -13.50 5.61 -7.21
CA CYS A 115 -14.02 4.39 -6.60
C CYS A 115 -13.81 4.44 -5.09
N ILE A 116 -14.90 4.51 -4.33
CA ILE A 116 -14.88 4.54 -2.86
C ILE A 116 -15.16 3.13 -2.34
N PRO A 117 -14.18 2.47 -1.69
CA PRO A 117 -14.40 1.17 -1.06
C PRO A 117 -15.26 1.30 0.21
N PRO A 118 -15.81 0.20 0.74
CA PRO A 118 -16.60 0.20 1.98
C PRO A 118 -15.69 0.37 3.20
N LEU A 119 -15.24 1.60 3.45
CA LEU A 119 -14.33 1.96 4.55
C LEU A 119 -15.01 1.90 5.93
N ARG A 120 -16.35 1.98 5.97
CA ARG A 120 -17.17 1.80 7.19
C ARG A 120 -18.15 0.64 7.00
N SER A 121 -18.56 0.02 8.11
CA SER A 121 -19.44 -1.17 8.10
C SER A 121 -20.80 -0.95 7.43
N HIS A 122 -21.31 0.28 7.45
CA HIS A 122 -22.59 0.66 6.83
C HIS A 122 -22.43 1.19 5.39
N TRP A 123 -21.19 1.37 4.91
CA TRP A 123 -20.92 1.86 3.57
C TRP A 123 -20.99 0.74 2.54
N LYS A 124 -21.47 1.08 1.35
CA LYS A 124 -21.39 0.23 0.17
C LYS A 124 -20.30 0.74 -0.74
N CYS A 125 -19.69 -0.15 -1.52
CA CYS A 125 -18.79 0.27 -2.59
C CYS A 125 -19.56 1.15 -3.59
N ARG A 126 -18.98 2.27 -3.99
CA ARG A 126 -19.61 3.20 -4.93
C ARG A 126 -18.55 3.80 -5.88
N ALA A 127 -18.92 3.96 -7.14
CA ALA A 127 -18.17 4.74 -8.11
C ALA A 127 -18.89 6.07 -8.35
N ILE A 128 -18.15 7.17 -8.34
CA ILE A 128 -18.63 8.51 -8.59
C ILE A 128 -17.85 9.07 -9.77
N ASP A 129 -18.56 9.52 -10.79
CA ASP A 129 -17.98 10.09 -12.01
C ASP A 129 -18.04 11.61 -11.94
N LEU A 130 -16.86 12.24 -11.97
CA LEU A 130 -16.70 13.69 -11.98
C LEU A 130 -16.29 14.17 -13.35
N LYS A 131 -16.76 15.35 -13.75
CA LYS A 131 -16.32 16.02 -14.98
C LYS A 131 -15.28 17.07 -14.61
N VAL A 132 -14.03 16.84 -14.97
CA VAL A 132 -12.89 17.72 -14.61
C VAL A 132 -11.98 17.96 -15.80
N LYS A 133 -11.11 18.94 -15.72
CA LYS A 133 -10.06 19.19 -16.71
C LYS A 133 -8.91 18.17 -16.58
N ALA A 134 -8.28 17.78 -17.68
CA ALA A 134 -7.16 16.86 -17.67
C ALA A 134 -5.99 17.35 -16.78
N ARG A 135 -5.73 18.67 -16.74
CA ARG A 135 -4.72 19.27 -15.85
C ARG A 135 -4.92 18.94 -14.37
N ILE A 136 -6.18 18.80 -13.93
CA ILE A 136 -6.54 18.47 -12.54
C ILE A 136 -6.10 17.03 -12.23
N CYS A 137 -6.32 16.11 -13.17
CA CYS A 137 -5.91 14.72 -13.05
C CYS A 137 -4.37 14.57 -13.09
N LYS A 138 -3.69 15.26 -14.03
CA LYS A 138 -2.23 15.20 -14.20
C LYS A 138 -1.49 15.66 -12.95
N ASN A 139 -1.99 16.71 -12.30
CA ASN A 139 -1.37 17.32 -11.13
C ASN A 139 -1.91 16.76 -9.80
N ASN A 140 -2.74 15.71 -9.85
CA ASN A 140 -3.36 15.09 -8.68
C ASN A 140 -4.05 16.08 -7.72
N LEU A 141 -4.80 17.05 -8.28
CA LEU A 141 -5.42 18.12 -7.49
C LEU A 141 -6.71 17.67 -6.77
N LEU A 142 -7.24 16.48 -7.07
CA LEU A 142 -8.46 15.97 -6.45
C LEU A 142 -8.20 15.31 -5.08
N GLU A 143 -7.10 14.57 -4.92
CA GLU A 143 -6.81 13.83 -3.69
C GLU A 143 -6.76 14.74 -2.44
N PRO A 144 -6.12 15.92 -2.47
CA PRO A 144 -6.07 16.82 -1.31
C PRO A 144 -7.43 17.41 -0.91
N LEU A 145 -8.41 17.42 -1.83
CA LEU A 145 -9.73 18.00 -1.60
C LEU A 145 -10.70 17.03 -0.90
N ILE A 146 -10.35 15.74 -0.85
CA ILE A 146 -11.20 14.68 -0.32
C ILE A 146 -10.89 14.47 1.16
N ASN A 147 -11.80 14.95 2.00
CA ASN A 147 -11.73 14.78 3.46
C ASN A 147 -12.74 13.74 3.96
N TRP A 148 -12.50 13.18 5.14
CA TRP A 148 -13.41 12.20 5.75
C TRP A 148 -14.84 12.72 5.94
N ASN A 149 -15.01 13.99 6.30
CA ASN A 149 -16.35 14.59 6.47
C ASN A 149 -17.11 14.67 5.13
N LEU A 150 -16.40 14.95 4.04
CA LEU A 150 -16.97 14.96 2.69
C LEU A 150 -17.37 13.54 2.28
N LEU A 151 -16.48 12.56 2.53
CA LEU A 151 -16.76 11.15 2.28
C LEU A 151 -17.98 10.66 3.08
N ASP A 152 -18.09 11.00 4.36
CA ASP A 152 -19.26 10.69 5.18
C ASP A 152 -20.55 11.27 4.55
N SER A 153 -20.51 12.54 4.12
CA SER A 153 -21.66 13.22 3.50
C SER A 153 -22.10 12.57 2.18
N ILE A 154 -21.17 12.30 1.27
CA ILE A 154 -21.51 11.70 -0.05
C ILE A 154 -21.95 10.24 0.05
N MET A 155 -21.53 9.53 1.11
CA MET A 155 -21.87 8.12 1.31
C MET A 155 -23.26 7.94 1.93
N GLU A 156 -23.80 8.95 2.63
CA GLU A 156 -25.17 8.97 3.14
C GLU A 156 -26.20 9.34 2.07
N LEU A 157 -25.81 10.08 1.04
CA LEU A 157 -26.70 10.57 0.00
C LEU A 157 -26.95 9.56 -1.15
N PRO A 158 -28.08 9.69 -1.88
CA PRO A 158 -28.26 9.03 -3.17
C PRO A 158 -27.14 9.38 -4.16
N LEU A 159 -26.81 8.46 -5.09
CA LEU A 159 -25.66 8.61 -5.99
C LEU A 159 -25.69 9.93 -6.78
N ALA A 160 -26.85 10.31 -7.32
CA ALA A 160 -26.98 11.53 -8.10
C ALA A 160 -26.68 12.81 -7.28
N GLU A 161 -27.18 12.86 -6.04
CA GLU A 161 -26.94 13.98 -5.12
C GLU A 161 -25.50 14.00 -4.63
N ALA A 162 -24.93 12.82 -4.33
CA ALA A 162 -23.54 12.66 -3.95
C ALA A 162 -22.58 13.14 -5.05
N THR A 163 -22.85 12.78 -6.32
CA THR A 163 -22.07 13.26 -7.47
C THR A 163 -22.18 14.78 -7.61
N SER A 164 -23.38 15.34 -7.49
CA SER A 164 -23.57 16.79 -7.57
C SER A 164 -22.84 17.53 -6.46
N LEU A 165 -22.91 17.03 -5.22
CA LEU A 165 -22.23 17.63 -4.08
C LEU A 165 -20.71 17.59 -4.26
N LEU A 166 -20.17 16.44 -4.66
CA LEU A 166 -18.74 16.30 -4.89
C LEU A 166 -18.24 17.17 -6.05
N GLN A 167 -19.01 17.25 -7.15
CA GLN A 167 -18.69 18.11 -8.28
C GLN A 167 -18.67 19.58 -7.87
N SER A 168 -19.70 20.06 -7.16
CA SER A 168 -19.74 21.45 -6.69
C SER A 168 -18.60 21.78 -5.74
N HIS A 169 -18.24 20.87 -4.82
CA HIS A 169 -17.11 21.05 -3.91
C HIS A 169 -15.78 21.16 -4.66
N VAL A 170 -15.56 20.30 -5.66
CA VAL A 170 -14.36 20.34 -6.51
C VAL A 170 -14.31 21.63 -7.33
N ASP A 171 -15.43 22.03 -7.93
CA ASP A 171 -15.51 23.25 -8.73
C ASP A 171 -15.27 24.50 -7.87
N GLU A 172 -15.80 24.55 -6.65
CA GLU A 172 -15.58 25.68 -5.73
C GLU A 172 -14.10 25.81 -5.36
N MET A 173 -13.48 24.72 -4.91
CA MET A 173 -12.09 24.72 -4.44
C MET A 173 -11.06 24.97 -5.55
N LEU A 174 -11.34 24.53 -6.78
CA LEU A 174 -10.41 24.70 -7.90
C LEU A 174 -10.61 26.00 -8.67
N ASN A 175 -11.81 26.60 -8.61
CA ASN A 175 -12.04 27.93 -9.16
C ASN A 175 -11.63 29.05 -8.19
N SER A 176 -11.60 28.79 -6.87
CA SER A 176 -11.12 29.76 -5.88
C SER A 176 -9.60 30.01 -5.92
N ASP A 177 -8.82 29.07 -6.44
CA ASP A 177 -7.36 29.17 -6.56
C ASP A 177 -6.89 29.85 -7.87
N SER A 178 -7.83 30.36 -8.69
CA SER A 178 -7.53 31.02 -9.97
C SER A 178 -7.62 32.56 -9.92
N GLU A 179 -7.64 33.18 -8.73
CA GLU A 179 -7.59 34.64 -8.52
C GLU A 179 -6.21 35.17 -8.11
#